data_AF-A0A2J4PVZ1-F1
#
_entry.id   AF-A0A2J4PVZ1-F1
#
_cell.length_a   1.000
_cell.length_b   1.000
_cell.length_c   1.000
_cell.angle_alpha   90.00
_cell.angle_beta   90.00
_cell.angle_gamma   90.00
#
_symmetry.space_group_name_H-M   'P 1'
#
loop_
_entity.id
_entity.type
_entity.pdbx_description
1 polymer ?
#
loop_
_entity_poly.entity_id
_entity_poly.type
_entity_poly.pdbx_seq_one_letter_code
_entity_poly.pdbx_strand_id
1 'polypeptide(L)' 'MVIKAQSPAGFAEEYIIESIWNNRFPPGSILPAERELSELIGV' A
#
# COMPACT_ATOMS: atom_id res chain seq x y z
N MET A 1 -13.46 1.44 -1.17
CA MET A 1 -13.32 2.39 -0.04
C MET A 1 -12.60 3.62 -0.56
N VAL A 2 -12.75 4.78 0.07
CA VAL A 2 -11.96 5.99 -0.27
C VAL A 2 -10.96 6.17 0.86
N ILE A 3 -9.66 6.09 0.55
CA ILE A 3 -8.57 6.30 1.50
C ILE A 3 -8.54 7.78 1.89
N LYS A 4 -8.59 8.10 3.19
CA LYS A 4 -8.61 9.49 3.71
C LYS A 4 -7.32 9.78 4.45
N ALA A 5 -6.27 10.11 3.70
CA ALA A 5 -4.97 10.44 4.27
C ALA A 5 -4.72 11.96 4.36
N GLN A 6 -4.03 12.39 5.43
CA GLN A 6 -3.60 13.78 5.62
C GLN A 6 -2.20 14.08 5.03
N SER A 7 -1.48 13.05 4.59
CA SER A 7 -0.13 13.19 4.01
C SER A 7 0.16 12.05 3.02
N PRO A 8 1.15 12.21 2.12
CA PRO A 8 1.57 11.13 1.22
C PRO A 8 2.00 9.85 1.98
N ALA A 9 2.65 10.02 3.14
CA ALA A 9 3.02 8.91 4.01
C ALA A 9 1.79 8.19 4.58
N GLY A 10 0.80 8.93 5.09
CA GLY A 10 -0.44 8.33 5.59
C GLY A 10 -1.24 7.63 4.50
N PHE A 11 -1.17 8.14 3.26
CA PHE A 11 -1.80 7.49 2.11
C PHE A 11 -1.14 6.15 1.79
N ALA A 12 0.19 6.13 1.73
CA ALA A 12 0.95 4.91 1.46
C ALA A 12 0.69 3.84 2.54
N GLU A 13 0.65 4.25 3.81
CA GLU A 13 0.33 3.37 4.92
C GLU A 13 -1.07 2.75 4.80
N GLU A 14 -2.11 3.57 4.67
CA GLU A 14 -3.49 3.07 4.52
C GLU A 14 -3.64 2.19 3.26
N TYR A 15 -2.97 2.56 2.15
CA TYR A 15 -3.00 1.77 0.92
C TYR A 15 -2.40 0.38 1.11
N ILE A 16 -1.25 0.27 1.78
CA ILE A 16 -0.60 -1.02 2.03
C ILE A 16 -1.48 -1.88 2.95
N ILE A 17 -2.03 -1.30 4.03
CA ILE A 17 -2.92 -2.00 4.95
C ILE A 17 -4.17 -2.52 4.22
N GLU A 18 -4.86 -1.68 3.45
CA GLU A 18 -6.02 -2.10 2.67
C GLU A 18 -5.65 -3.17 1.62
N SER A 19 -4.47 -3.05 1.01
CA SER A 19 -4.00 -4.02 0.02
C SER A 19 -3.74 -5.39 0.64
N ILE A 20 -3.24 -5.44 1.88
CA ILE A 20 -3.10 -6.70 2.63
C ILE A 20 -4.48 -7.27 2.97
N TRP A 21 -5.39 -6.44 3.50
CA TRP A 21 -6.72 -6.87 3.91
C TRP A 21 -7.57 -7.42 2.75
N ASN A 22 -7.42 -6.83 1.57
CA ASN A 22 -8.11 -7.24 0.34
C ASN A 22 -7.35 -8.34 -0.44
N ASN A 23 -6.32 -8.96 0.13
CA ASN A 23 -5.49 -10.00 -0.50
C ASN A 23 -4.79 -9.57 -1.82
N ARG A 24 -4.59 -8.27 -2.06
CA ARG A 24 -3.68 -7.78 -3.11
C ARG A 24 -2.22 -8.07 -2.73
N PHE A 25 -1.88 -7.89 -1.45
CA PHE A 25 -0.63 -8.33 -0.85
C PHE A 25 -0.92 -9.36 0.24
N PRO A 26 -1.21 -10.61 -0.14
CA PRO A 26 -1.73 -11.59 0.80
C PRO A 26 -0.75 -11.85 1.96
N PRO A 27 -1.24 -12.02 3.20
CA PRO A 27 -0.40 -12.35 4.34
C PRO A 27 0.48 -13.58 4.07
N GLY A 28 1.77 -13.49 4.38
CA GLY A 28 2.74 -14.55 4.13
C GLY A 28 3.31 -14.59 2.70
N SER A 29 2.87 -13.69 1.81
CA SER A 29 3.53 -13.46 0.53
C SER A 29 4.68 -12.46 0.65
N ILE A 30 5.52 -12.41 -0.39
CA ILE A 30 6.60 -11.43 -0.51
C ILE A 30 5.99 -10.13 -1.07
N LEU A 31 6.20 -9.03 -0.35
CA LEU A 31 5.82 -7.69 -0.82
C LEU A 31 6.75 -7.27 -1.98
N PRO A 32 6.27 -6.49 -2.97
CA PRO A 32 7.12 -5.95 -4.01
C PRO A 32 8.30 -5.14 -3.46
N ALA A 33 9.37 -5.02 -4.24
CA ALA A 33 10.52 -4.22 -3.87
C ALA A 33 10.09 -2.75 -3.66
N GLU A 34 10.78 -2.04 -2.75
CA GLU A 34 10.43 -0.65 -2.38
C GLU A 34 10.28 0.27 -3.60
N ARG A 35 11.18 0.14 -4.58
CA ARG A 35 11.10 0.90 -5.83
C ARG A 35 9.81 0.62 -6.62
N GLU A 36 9.47 -0.65 -6.82
CA GLU A 36 8.24 -1.04 -7.54
C GLU A 36 6.99 -0.62 -6.78
N LEU A 37 7.04 -0.71 -5.44
CA LEU A 37 5.95 -0.32 -4.56
C LEU A 37 5.75 1.22 -4.57
N SER A 38 6.83 1.99 -4.56
CA SER A 38 6.82 3.45 -4.72
C SER A 38 6.24 3.86 -6.08
N GLU A 39 6.66 3.21 -7.17
CA GLU A 39 6.09 3.46 -8.51
C GLU A 39 4.59 3.10 -8.58
N LEU A 40 4.15 2.05 -7.87
CA LEU A 40 2.74 1.63 -7.79
C LEU A 40 1.88 2.60 -6.97
N ILE A 41 2.37 3.05 -5.82
CA ILE A 41 1.64 3.93 -4.89
C ILE A 41 1.71 5.40 -5.35
N GLY A 42 2.76 5.77 -6.07
CA GLY A 42 3.02 7.13 -6.55
C GLY A 42 3.60 8.06 -5.48
N VAL A 43 4.38 7.51 -4.54
CA VAL A 43 5.06 8.24 -3.45
C VAL A 43 6.57 8.12 -3.53
#